data_AF-A0A7C6YT57-F1
#
_entry.id   AF-A0A7C6YT57-F1
#
_cell.length_a   1.000
_cell.length_b   1.000
_cell.length_c   1.000
_cell.angle_alpha   90.00
_cell.angle_beta   90.00
_cell.angle_gamma   90.00
#
_symmetry.space_group_name_H-M   'P 1'
#
loop_
_entity.id
_entity.type
_entity.pdbx_description
1 polymer ?
#
loop_
_entity_poly.entity_id
_entity_poly.type
_entity_poly.pdbx_seq_one_letter_code
_entity_poly.pdbx_strand_id
1 'polypeptide(L)' 'TELCLKKTVAQKALLACRQPTAVVGGYVADRYIDFAFNKVYLQNADPEASIKQAAKESTDEIQRKLKEFSRFLNQI' A
#
# COMPACT_ATOMS: atom_id res chain seq x y z
N THR A 1 -15.68 -14.00 35.01
CA THR A 1 -16.48 -13.96 33.76
C THR A 1 -16.74 -12.53 33.29
N GLU A 2 -17.13 -11.60 34.17
CA GLU A 2 -17.39 -10.18 33.83
C GLU A 2 -16.18 -9.41 33.25
N LEU A 3 -14.96 -9.62 33.76
CA LEU A 3 -13.75 -8.94 33.28
C LEU A 3 -13.40 -9.29 31.83
N CYS A 4 -13.72 -10.51 31.39
CA CYS A 4 -13.53 -10.97 30.01
C CYS A 4 -14.53 -10.28 29.07
N LEU A 5 -15.77 -10.07 29.55
CA LEU A 5 -16.81 -9.36 28.82
C LEU A 5 -16.48 -7.87 28.61
N LYS A 6 -15.93 -7.21 29.63
CA LYS A 6 -15.51 -5.80 29.53
C LYS A 6 -14.35 -5.60 28.54
N LYS A 7 -13.39 -6.53 28.50
CA LYS A 7 -12.28 -6.50 27.53
C LYS A 7 -12.76 -6.63 26.08
N THR A 8 -13.74 -7.49 25.82
CA THR A 8 -14.26 -7.69 24.46
C THR A 8 -15.05 -6.50 23.93
N VAL A 9 -15.81 -5.80 24.78
CA VAL A 9 -16.51 -4.56 24.40
C VAL A 9 -15.52 -3.44 24.08
N ALA A 10 -14.49 -3.26 24.91
CA ALA A 10 -13.44 -2.26 24.68
C ALA A 10 -12.67 -2.49 23.37
N GLN A 11 -12.33 -3.75 23.05
CA GLN A 11 -11.68 -4.09 21.78
C GLN A 11 -12.55 -3.80 20.56
N LYS A 12 -13.86 -4.09 20.64
CA LYS A 12 -14.81 -3.76 19.57
C LYS A 12 -14.95 -2.26 19.36
N ALA A 13 -15.03 -1.48 20.44
CA ALA A 13 -15.05 -0.03 20.37
C ALA A 13 -13.77 0.54 19.75
N LEU A 14 -12.60 0.00 20.12
CA LEU A 14 -11.31 0.40 19.53
C LEU A 14 -11.24 0.12 18.03
N LEU A 15 -11.74 -1.04 17.58
CA LEU A 15 -11.82 -1.38 16.15
C LEU A 15 -12.77 -0.45 15.39
N ALA A 16 -13.91 -0.09 15.98
CA ALA A 16 -14.88 0.82 15.38
C ALA A 16 -14.37 2.27 15.29
N CYS A 17 -13.55 2.69 16.26
CA CYS A 17 -12.93 4.02 16.29
C CYS A 17 -11.59 4.09 15.52
N ARG A 18 -11.16 3.00 14.88
CA ARG A 18 -9.90 2.97 14.13
C ARG A 18 -10.00 3.94 12.94
N GLN A 19 -9.06 4.87 12.84
CA GLN A 19 -8.98 5.77 11.69
C GLN A 19 -8.85 4.96 10.39
N PRO A 20 -9.44 5.44 9.27
CA PRO A 20 -9.25 4.81 7.97
C PRO A 20 -7.76 4.66 7.70
N THR A 21 -7.32 3.44 7.43
CA THR A 21 -5.94 3.21 6.99
C THR A 21 -5.77 3.89 5.64
N ALA A 22 -4.85 4.85 5.55
CA ALA A 22 -4.45 5.42 4.28
C ALA A 22 -4.11 4.27 3.32
N VAL A 23 -4.73 4.27 2.14
CA VAL A 23 -4.38 3.32 1.08
C VAL A 23 -3.01 3.75 0.56
N VAL A 24 -1.95 3.16 1.12
CA VAL A 24 -0.59 3.38 0.69
C VAL A 24 -0.46 2.78 -0.71
N GLY A 25 -0.51 3.62 -1.75
CA GLY A 25 -0.28 3.13 -3.11
C GLY A 25 -0.80 3.99 -4.23
N GLY A 26 -1.87 4.76 -4.04
CA GLY A 26 -2.52 5.50 -5.16
C GLY A 26 -1.54 6.39 -5.93
N TYR A 27 -0.86 7.30 -5.24
CA TYR A 27 0.15 8.17 -5.85
C TYR A 27 1.41 7.42 -6.32
N VAL A 28 1.76 6.29 -5.68
CA VAL A 28 2.92 5.49 -6.10
C VAL A 28 2.61 4.81 -7.43
N ALA A 29 1.43 4.22 -7.57
CA ALA A 29 1.00 3.56 -8.80
C ALA A 29 0.91 4.55 -9.97
N ASP A 30 0.36 5.73 -9.74
CA ASP A 30 0.26 6.81 -10.74
C ASP A 30 1.64 7.17 -11.33
N ARG A 31 2.65 7.35 -10.47
CA ARG A 31 4.03 7.62 -10.90
C ARG A 31 4.62 6.53 -11.80
N TYR A 32 4.34 5.26 -11.52
CA TYR A 32 4.85 4.17 -12.36
C TYR A 32 4.16 4.12 -13.72
N ILE A 33 2.89 4.57 -13.80
CA ILE A 33 2.20 4.77 -15.08
C ILE A 33 2.88 5.88 -15.88
N ASP A 34 3.23 7.01 -15.25
CA ASP A 34 3.99 8.09 -15.91
C ASP A 34 5.34 7.60 -16.45
N PHE A 35 6.04 6.74 -15.69
CA PHE A 35 7.31 6.17 -16.15
C PHE A 35 7.15 5.27 -17.36
N ALA A 36 6.11 4.43 -17.38
CA ALA A 36 5.78 3.59 -18.55
C ALA A 36 5.47 4.47 -19.76
N PHE A 37 4.63 5.50 -19.58
CA PHE A 37 4.28 6.44 -20.63
C PHE A 37 5.54 7.12 -21.21
N ASN A 38 6.39 7.68 -20.35
CA ASN A 38 7.61 8.37 -20.78
C ASN A 38 8.59 7.45 -21.51
N LYS A 39 8.72 6.18 -21.09
CA LYS A 39 9.54 5.19 -21.81
C LYS A 39 9.03 4.94 -23.22
N VAL A 40 7.72 4.76 -23.38
CA VAL A 40 7.13 4.54 -24.71
C VAL A 40 7.29 5.80 -25.56
N TYR A 41 6.88 6.95 -25.03
CA TYR A 41 6.82 8.20 -25.80
C TYR A 41 8.19 8.75 -26.17
N LEU A 42 9.16 8.75 -25.23
CA LEU A 42 10.47 9.37 -25.45
C LEU A 42 11.51 8.40 -25.99
N GLN A 43 11.41 7.11 -25.66
CA GLN A 43 12.45 6.10 -25.94
C GLN A 43 12.00 5.06 -26.96
N ASN A 44 10.79 5.18 -27.51
CA ASN A 44 10.18 4.19 -28.41
C ASN A 44 10.20 2.76 -27.84
N ALA A 45 10.09 2.63 -26.51
CA ALA A 45 10.02 1.34 -25.86
C ALA A 45 8.70 0.62 -26.21
N ASP A 46 8.71 -0.72 -26.17
CA ASP A 46 7.51 -1.52 -26.36
C ASP A 46 6.44 -1.19 -25.29
N PRO A 47 5.21 -0.82 -25.67
CA PRO A 47 4.17 -0.43 -24.72
C PRO A 47 3.80 -1.56 -23.75
N GLU A 48 3.66 -2.78 -24.25
CA GLU A 48 3.21 -3.92 -23.45
C GLU A 48 4.25 -4.30 -22.40
N ALA A 49 5.51 -4.39 -22.79
CA ALA A 49 6.62 -4.61 -21.88
C ALA A 49 6.74 -3.47 -20.86
N SER A 50 6.60 -2.21 -21.29
CA SER A 50 6.74 -1.04 -20.41
C SER A 50 5.67 -1.01 -19.32
N ILE A 51 4.41 -1.26 -19.65
CA ILE A 51 3.32 -1.26 -18.66
C ILE A 51 3.39 -2.46 -17.72
N LYS A 52 3.77 -3.65 -18.23
CA LYS A 52 3.99 -4.85 -17.39
C LYS A 52 5.13 -4.62 -16.39
N GLN A 53 6.21 -4.00 -16.84
CA GLN A 53 7.34 -3.68 -15.98
C GLN A 53 6.94 -2.66 -14.91
N ALA A 54 6.24 -1.58 -15.28
CA ALA A 54 5.75 -0.59 -14.32
C ALA A 54 4.79 -1.18 -13.28
N ALA A 55 3.89 -2.09 -13.69
CA ALA A 55 3.00 -2.80 -12.77
C ALA A 55 3.77 -3.65 -11.74
N LYS A 56 4.80 -4.37 -12.20
CA LYS A 56 5.69 -5.14 -11.33
C LYS A 56 6.42 -4.24 -10.34
N GLU A 57 7.07 -3.19 -10.82
CA GLU A 57 7.85 -2.26 -9.99
C GLU A 57 6.97 -1.53 -8.96
N SER A 58 5.77 -1.08 -9.38
CA SER A 58 4.78 -0.48 -8.47
C SER A 58 4.37 -1.44 -7.36
N THR A 59 4.11 -2.70 -7.71
CA THR A 59 3.74 -3.73 -6.72
C THR A 59 4.88 -3.98 -5.74
N ASP A 60 6.11 -4.15 -6.24
CA ASP A 60 7.29 -4.38 -5.41
C ASP A 60 7.54 -3.21 -4.43
N GLU A 61 7.37 -1.97 -4.89
CA GLU A 61 7.49 -0.75 -4.07
C GLU A 61 6.43 -0.70 -2.97
N ILE A 62 5.16 -0.95 -3.31
CA ILE A 62 4.06 -0.94 -2.35
C ILE A 62 4.28 -2.02 -1.28
N GLN A 63 4.68 -3.23 -1.67
CA GLN A 63 4.98 -4.32 -0.75
C GLN A 63 6.16 -3.97 0.19
N ARG A 64 7.22 -3.36 -0.34
CA ARG A 64 8.34 -2.90 0.49
C ARG A 64 7.89 -1.87 1.53
N LYS A 65 7.10 -0.88 1.12
CA LYS A 65 6.57 0.14 2.04
C LYS A 65 5.67 -0.48 3.11
N LEU A 66 4.77 -1.39 2.75
CA LEU A 66 3.93 -2.10 3.73
C LEU A 66 4.78 -2.86 4.76
N LYS A 67 5.86 -3.52 4.31
CA LYS A 67 6.82 -4.19 5.19
C LYS A 67 7.57 -3.20 6.10
N GLU A 68 7.94 -2.02 5.60
CA GLU A 68 8.57 -0.98 6.43
C GLU A 68 7.59 -0.38 7.44
N PHE A 69 6.36 -0.05 7.03
CA PHE A 69 5.32 0.47 7.92
C PHE A 69 4.97 -0.51 9.03
N SER A 70 4.82 -1.81 8.71
CA SER A 70 4.56 -2.83 9.73
C SER A 70 5.68 -2.93 10.77
N ARG A 71 6.96 -2.69 10.42
CA ARG A 71 8.06 -2.65 11.40
C ARG A 71 7.86 -1.53 12.42
N PHE A 72 7.44 -0.34 11.98
CA PHE A 72 7.17 0.77 12.88
C PHE A 72 5.96 0.51 13.77
N LEU A 73 4.89 -0.09 13.23
CA LEU A 73 3.70 -0.42 14.02
C LEU A 73 3.97 -1.48 15.09
N ASN A 74 4.86 -2.45 14.83
CA ASN A 74 5.22 -3.50 15.78
C ASN A 74 6.18 -3.01 16.90
N GLN A 75 6.68 -1.79 16.82
CA GLN A 75 7.51 -1.16 17.86
C GLN A 75 6.71 -0.31 18.86
N ILE A 76 5.41 -0.12 18.60
CA ILE A 76 4.46 0.60 19.45
C ILE A 76 3.65 -0.42 20.26
#